data_AF-A0A6I1GGN0-F1
#
_entry.id   AF-A0A6I1GGN0-F1
#
_cell.length_a   1.000
_cell.length_b   1.000
_cell.length_c   1.000
_cell.angle_alpha   90.00
_cell.angle_beta   90.00
_cell.angle_gamma   90.00
#
_symmetry.space_group_name_H-M   'P 1'
#
loop_
_entity.id
_entity.type
_entity.pdbx_description
1 polymer ?
#
loop_
_entity_poly.entity_id
_entity_poly.type
_entity_poly.pdbx_seq_one_letter_code
_entity_poly.pdbx_strand_id
1 'polypeptide(L)'
;MTRMTRIRGSNQPHEQHQQYSQRVFAVGVGRWRRRHLKVALILAVCIAIAVLLTSLLPQPWSDVASNARNGSSRTLPTGSEHPEFTGPNKYEALTAWNNLHTELGRNILEDGVVTPDELVEVRKAYNACLSVYGMQAKTITDSNGEAIGESVVPIRGSMSGEQQSSIVSQCGTESDYRWLEPLANIQASEQSTKESQ
;
A
#
# COMPACT_ATOMS: atom_id res chain seq x y z
N MET A 1 45.39 48.17 65.02
CA MET A 1 46.31 49.32 64.90
C MET A 1 46.75 49.42 63.45
N THR A 2 45.99 50.12 62.60
CA THR A 2 46.19 51.53 62.16
C THR A 2 47.26 51.67 61.05
N ARG A 3 46.83 51.76 59.78
CA ARG A 3 46.93 52.99 58.98
C ARG A 3 46.26 52.82 57.61
N MET A 4 45.14 53.52 57.46
CA MET A 4 44.61 54.01 56.19
C MET A 4 45.56 55.07 55.62
N THR A 5 45.70 55.12 54.30
CA THR A 5 45.78 56.40 53.59
C THR A 5 44.88 56.36 52.36
N ARG A 6 44.02 57.37 52.32
CA ARG A 6 42.98 57.72 51.35
C ARG A 6 43.62 58.67 50.35
N ILE A 7 43.42 58.44 49.04
CA ILE A 7 43.55 59.50 48.03
C ILE A 7 42.18 59.68 47.36
N ARG A 8 41.83 60.95 47.20
CA ARG A 8 40.53 61.53 46.89
C ARG A 8 40.61 62.26 45.55
N GLY A 9 39.55 62.17 44.77
CA GLY A 9 39.16 63.15 43.75
C GLY A 9 39.12 62.57 42.33
N SER A 10 38.18 62.91 41.45
CA SER A 10 36.91 63.65 41.53
C SER A 10 36.29 63.61 40.12
N ASN A 11 34.96 63.71 40.04
CA ASN A 11 34.16 64.23 38.91
C ASN A 11 33.81 63.30 37.72
N GLN A 12 32.55 62.85 37.73
CA GLN A 12 31.62 62.73 36.58
C GLN A 12 31.42 64.10 35.87
N PRO A 13 30.71 64.25 34.71
CA PRO A 13 29.90 63.31 33.91
C PRO A 13 30.12 63.40 32.37
N HIS A 14 29.56 62.48 31.56
CA HIS A 14 28.69 62.82 30.42
C HIS A 14 28.17 61.57 29.69
N GLU A 15 26.85 61.50 29.58
CA GLU A 15 26.12 60.70 28.59
C GLU A 15 26.49 61.09 27.14
N GLN A 16 26.11 60.18 26.24
CA GLN A 16 25.94 60.32 24.78
C GLN A 16 27.01 59.65 23.92
N HIS A 17 26.68 58.44 23.46
CA HIS A 17 26.61 58.08 22.03
C HIS A 17 26.42 56.56 21.90
N GLN A 18 25.31 56.06 22.44
CA GLN A 18 24.62 54.93 21.78
C GLN A 18 23.94 55.50 20.52
N GLN A 19 23.80 54.68 19.48
CA GLN A 19 23.13 54.97 18.19
C GLN A 19 24.03 55.50 17.06
N TYR A 20 24.98 54.70 16.54
CA TYR A 20 25.33 54.79 15.10
C TYR A 20 26.14 53.60 14.57
N SER A 21 25.65 52.36 14.67
CA SER A 21 26.24 51.27 13.86
C SER A 21 25.31 50.05 13.65
N GLN A 22 24.04 50.30 13.35
CA GLN A 22 23.08 49.25 12.97
C GLN A 22 22.39 49.57 11.63
N ARG A 23 23.12 49.86 10.55
CA ARG A 23 22.53 49.98 9.21
C ARG A 23 23.48 49.56 8.09
N VAL A 24 23.94 48.30 8.08
CA VAL A 24 24.58 47.74 6.85
C VAL A 24 24.15 46.29 6.52
N PHE A 25 23.57 45.52 7.44
CA PHE A 25 23.25 44.10 7.15
C PHE A 25 21.90 43.82 6.46
N ALA A 26 21.13 44.83 6.05
CA ALA A 26 19.73 44.64 5.66
C ALA A 26 19.44 44.52 4.14
N VAL A 27 20.44 44.42 3.24
CA VAL A 27 20.16 44.44 1.78
C VAL A 27 20.49 43.11 1.05
N GLY A 28 21.25 42.19 1.65
CA GLY A 28 21.62 40.92 1.00
C GLY A 28 20.58 39.78 1.09
N VAL A 29 19.75 39.76 2.13
CA VAL A 29 18.92 38.58 2.48
C VAL A 29 17.61 38.52 1.68
N GLY A 30 17.12 39.65 1.17
CA GLY A 30 15.81 39.74 0.50
C GLY A 30 15.75 39.18 -0.94
N ARG A 31 16.89 38.98 -1.60
CA ARG A 31 16.95 38.50 -3.00
C ARG A 31 17.06 36.98 -3.10
N TRP A 32 17.74 36.35 -2.14
CA TRP A 32 17.88 34.90 -2.05
C TRP A 32 16.57 34.25 -1.58
N ARG A 33 15.93 34.83 -0.55
CA ARG A 33 14.61 34.42 -0.05
C ARG A 33 13.52 34.44 -1.12
N ARG A 34 13.55 35.42 -2.03
CA ARG A 34 12.58 35.55 -3.13
C ARG A 34 12.74 34.49 -4.23
N ARG A 35 13.95 33.98 -4.47
CA ARG A 35 14.19 32.90 -5.44
C ARG A 35 13.72 31.55 -4.89
N HIS A 36 14.00 31.27 -3.61
CA HIS A 36 13.53 30.06 -2.94
C HIS A 36 12.00 30.03 -2.77
N LEU A 37 11.37 31.19 -2.53
CA LEU A 37 9.90 31.30 -2.47
C LEU A 37 9.22 30.93 -3.79
N LYS A 38 9.79 31.33 -4.94
CA LYS A 38 9.22 30.98 -6.25
C LYS A 38 9.34 29.49 -6.55
N VAL A 39 10.49 28.88 -6.24
CA VAL A 39 10.69 27.43 -6.42
C VAL A 39 9.76 26.64 -5.52
N ALA A 40 9.64 27.02 -4.24
CA ALA A 40 8.73 26.36 -3.30
C ALA A 40 7.26 26.47 -3.74
N LEU A 41 6.85 27.63 -4.28
CA LEU A 41 5.48 27.85 -4.74
C LEU A 41 5.17 27.04 -6.01
N ILE A 42 6.11 26.95 -6.96
CA ILE A 42 5.96 26.08 -8.14
C ILE A 42 5.86 24.61 -7.72
N LEU A 43 6.70 24.16 -6.79
CA LEU A 43 6.70 22.78 -6.31
C LEU A 43 5.38 22.44 -5.58
N ALA A 44 4.87 23.36 -4.77
CA ALA A 44 3.57 23.22 -4.11
C ALA A 44 2.41 23.15 -5.13
N VAL A 45 2.45 23.96 -6.18
CA VAL A 45 1.43 23.93 -7.26
C VAL A 45 1.51 22.62 -8.06
N CYS A 46 2.70 22.12 -8.38
CA CYS A 46 2.86 20.84 -9.05
C CYS A 46 2.34 19.67 -8.20
N ILE A 47 2.59 19.68 -6.88
CA ILE A 47 2.02 18.69 -5.96
C ILE A 47 0.50 18.81 -5.92
N ALA A 48 -0.05 20.02 -5.84
CA ALA A 48 -1.50 20.22 -5.83
C ALA A 48 -2.17 19.73 -7.12
N ILE A 49 -1.56 20.00 -8.28
CA ILE A 49 -2.04 19.52 -9.58
C ILE A 49 -1.93 17.99 -9.67
N ALA A 50 -0.83 17.39 -9.19
CA ALA A 50 -0.68 15.94 -9.16
C ALA A 50 -1.74 15.26 -8.27
N VAL A 51 -2.02 15.82 -7.09
CA VAL A 51 -3.07 15.34 -6.19
C VAL A 51 -4.46 15.46 -6.83
N LEU A 52 -4.77 16.58 -7.47
CA LEU A 52 -6.04 16.79 -8.19
C LEU A 52 -6.21 15.86 -9.39
N LEU A 53 -5.14 15.55 -10.12
CA LEU A 53 -5.18 14.59 -11.22
C LEU A 53 -5.36 13.16 -10.72
N THR A 54 -4.79 12.78 -9.57
CA THR A 54 -5.01 11.44 -8.96
C THR A 54 -6.41 11.24 -8.37
N SER A 55 -7.18 12.31 -8.15
CA SER A 55 -8.58 12.24 -7.68
C SER A 55 -9.61 12.09 -8.82
N LEU A 56 -9.18 12.21 -10.09
CA LEU A 56 -10.06 12.11 -11.26
C LEU A 56 -9.94 10.77 -12.01
N LEU A 57 -8.95 9.94 -11.67
CA LEU A 57 -8.96 8.55 -12.09
C LEU A 57 -9.89 7.77 -11.15
N PRO A 58 -10.78 6.90 -11.65
CA PRO A 58 -11.43 5.92 -10.80
C PRO A 58 -10.33 5.11 -10.12
N GLN A 59 -10.17 5.30 -8.81
CA GLN A 59 -9.31 4.44 -8.01
C GLN A 59 -10.11 3.15 -7.80
N PRO A 60 -9.73 2.01 -8.42
CA PRO A 60 -10.49 0.76 -8.31
C PRO A 60 -10.49 0.17 -6.88
N TRP A 61 -9.94 0.89 -5.91
CA TRP A 61 -9.74 0.50 -4.51
C TRP A 61 -10.33 1.53 -3.51
N SER A 62 -11.02 2.57 -3.99
CA SER A 62 -11.67 3.59 -3.13
C SER A 62 -12.82 3.04 -2.28
N ASP A 63 -13.36 1.87 -2.62
CA ASP A 63 -14.44 1.23 -1.87
C ASP A 63 -13.95 0.28 -0.77
N VAL A 64 -12.63 0.19 -0.56
CA VAL A 64 -12.10 -0.55 0.60
C VAL A 64 -12.26 0.33 1.83
N ALA A 65 -13.31 0.03 2.59
CA ALA A 65 -13.67 0.72 3.82
C ALA A 65 -12.45 0.82 4.77
N SER A 66 -12.04 2.06 5.10
CA SER A 66 -10.98 2.39 6.07
C SER A 66 -11.26 1.91 7.50
N ASN A 67 -12.41 1.29 7.72
CA ASN A 67 -12.87 0.61 8.92
C ASN A 67 -13.07 -0.88 8.63
N ALA A 68 -12.01 -1.58 8.23
CA ALA A 68 -11.95 -3.05 8.19
C ALA A 68 -11.96 -3.65 9.61
N ARG A 69 -13.00 -3.35 10.39
CA ARG A 69 -13.35 -4.01 11.64
C ARG A 69 -14.81 -4.41 11.51
N ASN A 70 -15.03 -5.72 11.60
CA ASN A 70 -16.19 -6.49 11.13
C ASN A 70 -16.28 -6.64 9.62
N GLY A 71 -15.78 -7.78 9.15
CA GLY A 71 -15.98 -8.25 7.78
C GLY A 71 -17.47 -8.29 7.45
N SER A 72 -17.90 -7.35 6.62
CA SER A 72 -19.05 -7.58 5.75
C SER A 72 -18.49 -8.24 4.50
N SER A 73 -18.20 -9.53 4.62
CA SER A 73 -18.02 -10.46 3.51
C SER A 73 -19.38 -10.62 2.83
N ARG A 74 -19.82 -9.58 2.12
CA ARG A 74 -21.06 -9.64 1.36
C ARG A 74 -20.76 -10.43 0.10
N THR A 75 -20.93 -11.74 0.18
CA THR A 75 -20.93 -12.63 -0.97
C THR A 75 -21.90 -12.07 -2.02
N LEU A 76 -21.46 -12.01 -3.27
CA LEU A 76 -22.33 -11.58 -4.35
C LEU A 76 -23.57 -12.50 -4.39
N PRO A 77 -24.77 -11.97 -4.64
CA PRO A 77 -26.01 -12.76 -4.54
C PRO A 77 -25.89 -14.06 -5.32
N THR A 78 -26.05 -15.18 -4.61
CA THR A 78 -25.98 -16.56 -5.11
C THR A 78 -27.12 -16.94 -6.07
N GLY A 79 -28.03 -16.00 -6.36
CA GLY A 79 -29.08 -16.13 -7.39
C GLY A 79 -28.63 -15.72 -8.79
N SER A 80 -27.34 -15.43 -8.99
CA SER A 80 -26.77 -15.12 -10.30
C SER A 80 -26.73 -16.39 -11.15
N GLU A 81 -27.26 -16.36 -12.37
CA GLU A 81 -27.06 -17.39 -13.39
C GLU A 81 -25.57 -17.78 -13.39
N HIS A 82 -25.27 -18.99 -12.93
CA HIS A 82 -23.92 -19.53 -13.00
C HIS A 82 -23.77 -20.21 -14.36
N PRO A 83 -22.57 -20.19 -14.97
CA PRO A 83 -22.33 -20.95 -16.18
C PRO A 83 -22.53 -22.45 -15.90
N GLU A 84 -22.85 -23.20 -16.96
CA GLU A 84 -22.91 -24.65 -16.86
C GLU A 84 -21.49 -25.22 -16.77
N PHE A 85 -21.04 -25.48 -15.54
CA PHE A 85 -19.75 -26.11 -15.31
C PHE A 85 -19.78 -27.59 -15.74
N THR A 86 -18.84 -27.96 -16.60
CA THR A 86 -18.67 -29.34 -17.09
C THR A 86 -17.27 -29.87 -16.73
N GLY A 87 -17.07 -31.18 -16.89
CA GLY A 87 -15.78 -31.82 -16.59
C GLY A 87 -15.60 -32.28 -15.14
N PRO A 88 -14.38 -32.73 -14.78
CA PRO A 88 -14.10 -33.37 -13.49
C PRO A 88 -14.23 -32.41 -12.30
N ASN A 89 -13.90 -31.12 -12.50
CA ASN A 89 -13.83 -30.11 -11.43
C ASN A 89 -15.09 -29.24 -11.32
N LYS A 90 -16.22 -29.72 -11.85
CA LYS A 90 -17.46 -28.93 -11.95
C LYS A 90 -18.06 -28.56 -10.59
N TYR A 91 -17.90 -29.41 -9.58
CA TYR A 91 -18.46 -29.16 -8.24
C TYR A 91 -17.62 -28.16 -7.47
N GLU A 92 -16.30 -28.19 -7.69
CA GLU A 92 -15.33 -27.24 -7.16
C GLU A 92 -15.56 -25.87 -7.79
N ALA A 93 -15.74 -25.79 -9.11
CA ALA A 93 -16.09 -24.56 -9.82
C ALA A 93 -17.43 -23.97 -9.35
N LEU A 94 -18.47 -24.81 -9.19
CA LEU A 94 -19.75 -24.38 -8.64
C LEU A 94 -19.63 -23.87 -7.19
N THR A 95 -18.82 -24.54 -6.38
CA THR A 95 -18.56 -24.12 -5.00
C THR A 95 -17.84 -22.79 -4.97
N ALA A 96 -16.79 -22.61 -5.78
CA ALA A 96 -16.10 -21.34 -5.93
C ALA A 96 -17.07 -20.24 -6.35
N TRP A 97 -17.83 -20.45 -7.44
CA TRP A 97 -18.81 -19.48 -7.97
C TRP A 97 -19.78 -18.94 -6.91
N ASN A 98 -20.30 -19.83 -6.09
CA ASN A 98 -21.26 -19.47 -5.03
C ASN A 98 -20.63 -18.69 -3.87
N ASN A 99 -19.30 -18.69 -3.77
CA ASN A 99 -18.56 -18.02 -2.72
C ASN A 99 -17.69 -16.86 -3.24
N LEU A 100 -17.82 -16.47 -4.51
CA LEU A 100 -17.13 -15.31 -5.06
C LEU A 100 -17.71 -13.99 -4.51
N HIS A 101 -16.81 -13.05 -4.22
CA HIS A 101 -17.10 -11.73 -3.67
C HIS A 101 -16.84 -10.61 -4.69
N THR A 102 -16.10 -10.90 -5.75
CA THR A 102 -15.66 -9.92 -6.74
C THR A 102 -16.22 -10.21 -8.12
N GLU A 103 -16.46 -9.16 -8.90
CA GLU A 103 -16.80 -9.29 -10.32
C GLU A 103 -15.63 -9.90 -11.12
N LEU A 104 -14.39 -9.55 -10.75
CA LEU A 104 -13.19 -10.16 -11.34
C LEU A 104 -13.23 -11.69 -11.23
N GLY A 105 -13.46 -12.21 -10.03
CA GLY A 105 -13.53 -13.65 -9.83
C GLY A 105 -14.68 -14.31 -10.58
N ARG A 106 -15.81 -13.60 -10.75
CA ARG A 106 -16.94 -14.11 -11.55
C ARG A 106 -16.59 -14.17 -13.03
N ASN A 107 -15.98 -13.12 -13.56
CA ASN A 107 -15.56 -13.06 -14.96
C ASN A 107 -14.52 -14.14 -15.28
N ILE A 108 -13.56 -14.35 -14.39
CA ILE A 108 -12.54 -15.40 -14.55
C ILE A 108 -13.19 -16.78 -14.57
N LEU A 109 -14.15 -17.05 -13.68
CA LEU A 109 -14.76 -18.37 -13.59
C LEU A 109 -15.93 -18.56 -14.58
N GLU A 110 -16.19 -17.60 -15.48
CA GLU A 110 -17.32 -17.64 -16.41
C GLU A 110 -17.24 -18.80 -17.41
N ASP A 111 -16.03 -19.16 -17.84
CA ASP A 111 -15.79 -20.29 -18.76
C ASP A 111 -15.46 -21.60 -18.02
N GLY A 112 -15.41 -21.58 -16.69
CA GLY A 112 -15.08 -22.72 -15.84
C GLY A 112 -13.59 -23.08 -15.77
N VAL A 113 -12.71 -22.29 -16.37
CA VAL A 113 -11.27 -22.46 -16.36
C VAL A 113 -10.62 -21.27 -15.67
N VAL A 114 -9.55 -21.50 -14.91
CA VAL A 114 -8.75 -20.41 -14.32
C VAL A 114 -7.37 -20.49 -14.96
N THR A 115 -7.10 -19.57 -15.87
CA THR A 115 -5.81 -19.54 -16.56
C THR A 115 -4.70 -19.00 -15.65
N PRO A 116 -3.41 -19.28 -15.95
CA PRO A 116 -2.30 -18.71 -15.20
C PRO A 116 -2.29 -17.17 -15.21
N ASP A 117 -2.66 -16.55 -16.33
CA ASP A 117 -2.70 -15.09 -16.47
C ASP A 117 -3.82 -14.47 -15.61
N GLU A 118 -5.00 -15.08 -15.60
CA GLU A 118 -6.10 -14.66 -14.72
C GLU A 118 -5.73 -14.84 -13.24
N LEU A 119 -5.07 -15.94 -12.89
CA LEU A 119 -4.59 -16.15 -11.53
C LEU A 119 -3.57 -15.07 -11.11
N VAL A 120 -2.76 -14.56 -12.04
CA VAL A 120 -1.87 -13.42 -11.78
C VAL A 120 -2.66 -12.15 -11.46
N GLU A 121 -3.79 -11.90 -12.12
CA GLU A 121 -4.65 -10.75 -11.81
C GLU A 121 -5.27 -10.86 -10.42
N VAL A 122 -5.77 -12.04 -10.05
CA VAL A 122 -6.31 -12.31 -8.71
C VAL A 122 -5.21 -12.19 -7.65
N ARG A 123 -4.02 -12.74 -7.92
CA ARG A 123 -2.85 -12.61 -7.05
C ARG A 123 -2.43 -11.16 -6.85
N LYS A 124 -2.61 -10.30 -7.87
CA LYS A 124 -2.36 -8.86 -7.75
C LYS A 124 -3.36 -8.20 -6.79
N ALA A 125 -4.64 -8.54 -6.87
CA ALA A 125 -5.65 -8.06 -5.91
C ALA A 125 -5.36 -8.57 -4.48
N TYR A 126 -4.99 -9.85 -4.35
CA TYR A 126 -4.59 -10.45 -3.09
C TYR A 126 -3.38 -9.74 -2.45
N ASN A 127 -2.33 -9.50 -3.23
CA ASN A 127 -1.15 -8.77 -2.78
C ASN A 127 -1.43 -7.30 -2.46
N ALA A 128 -2.37 -6.65 -3.17
CA ALA A 128 -2.82 -5.32 -2.83
C ALA A 128 -3.44 -5.29 -1.43
N CYS A 129 -4.32 -6.25 -1.09
CA CYS A 129 -4.88 -6.40 0.24
C CYS A 129 -3.79 -6.66 1.30
N LEU A 130 -2.89 -7.62 1.07
CA LEU A 130 -1.81 -7.95 1.98
C LEU A 130 -0.86 -6.76 2.26
N SER A 131 -0.65 -5.90 1.25
CA SER A 131 0.28 -4.78 1.36
C SER A 131 -0.14 -3.75 2.43
N VAL A 132 -1.44 -3.60 2.68
CA VAL A 132 -2.00 -2.73 3.72
C VAL A 132 -1.50 -3.16 5.10
N TYR A 133 -1.30 -4.46 5.28
CA TYR A 133 -0.83 -5.07 6.52
C TYR A 133 0.69 -5.30 6.54
N GLY A 134 1.42 -4.76 5.55
CA GLY A 134 2.86 -4.95 5.43
C GLY A 134 3.26 -6.38 5.08
N MET A 135 2.42 -7.13 4.37
CA MET A 135 2.67 -8.49 3.92
C MET A 135 2.68 -8.61 2.40
N GLN A 136 3.23 -9.71 1.89
CA GLN A 136 3.22 -10.04 0.47
C GLN A 136 3.30 -11.55 0.27
N ALA A 137 2.49 -12.06 -0.66
CA ALA A 137 2.58 -13.40 -1.21
C ALA A 137 3.73 -13.47 -2.23
N LYS A 138 4.61 -14.44 -2.04
CA LYS A 138 5.76 -14.71 -2.90
C LYS A 138 5.72 -16.14 -3.39
N THR A 139 5.91 -16.31 -4.69
CA THR A 139 6.13 -17.63 -5.29
C THR A 139 7.42 -18.23 -4.75
N ILE A 140 7.34 -19.46 -4.25
CA ILE A 140 8.50 -20.28 -3.92
C ILE A 140 8.89 -21.01 -5.20
N THR A 141 10.15 -20.87 -5.58
CA THR A 141 10.73 -21.57 -6.73
C THR A 141 11.71 -22.64 -6.26
N ASP A 142 11.81 -23.73 -7.03
CA ASP A 142 12.83 -24.75 -6.82
C ASP A 142 14.21 -24.33 -7.37
N SER A 143 15.18 -25.25 -7.35
CA SER A 143 16.52 -25.01 -7.88
C SER A 143 16.57 -24.75 -9.40
N ASN A 144 15.52 -25.12 -10.12
CA ASN A 144 15.40 -24.99 -11.57
C ASN A 144 14.62 -23.73 -11.97
N GLY A 145 14.06 -23.00 -10.99
CA GLY A 145 13.23 -21.82 -11.20
C GLY A 145 11.75 -22.12 -11.36
N GLU A 146 11.32 -23.37 -11.18
CA GLU A 146 9.93 -23.78 -11.29
C GLU A 146 9.15 -23.43 -10.02
N ALA A 147 7.92 -22.94 -10.18
CA ALA A 147 7.07 -22.58 -9.06
C ALA A 147 6.58 -23.83 -8.32
N ILE A 148 7.02 -24.01 -7.07
CA ILE A 148 6.64 -25.16 -6.22
C ILE A 148 5.65 -24.79 -5.11
N GLY A 149 5.28 -23.52 -5.02
CA GLY A 149 4.26 -23.08 -4.08
C GLY A 149 4.28 -21.57 -3.88
N GLU A 150 3.59 -21.13 -2.83
CA GLU A 150 3.51 -19.74 -2.43
C GLU A 150 3.69 -19.60 -0.92
N SER A 151 4.36 -18.52 -0.50
CA SER A 151 4.49 -18.15 0.90
C SER A 151 4.12 -16.69 1.09
N VAL A 152 3.30 -16.42 2.10
CA VAL A 152 3.02 -15.05 2.55
C VAL A 152 4.03 -14.66 3.61
N VAL A 153 4.77 -13.59 3.36
CA VAL A 153 5.82 -13.09 4.25
C VAL A 153 5.53 -11.67 4.71
N PRO A 154 5.81 -11.32 5.98
CA PRO A 154 5.83 -9.94 6.42
C PRO A 154 7.02 -9.21 5.78
N ILE A 155 6.76 -8.06 5.17
CA ILE A 155 7.79 -7.15 4.65
C ILE A 155 8.14 -6.07 5.68
N ARG A 156 7.25 -5.80 6.65
CA ARG A 156 7.46 -4.79 7.70
C ARG A 156 6.95 -5.28 9.05
N GLY A 157 7.78 -5.07 10.08
CA GLY A 157 7.42 -5.37 11.47
C GLY A 157 7.38 -6.87 11.80
N SER A 158 7.06 -7.18 13.05
CA SER A 158 6.80 -8.53 13.52
C SER A 158 5.30 -8.70 13.77
N MET A 159 4.73 -9.80 13.28
CA MET A 159 3.33 -10.16 13.42
C MET A 159 3.23 -11.56 14.05
N SER A 160 2.23 -11.81 14.89
CA SER A 160 1.99 -13.16 15.41
C SER A 160 1.43 -14.07 14.30
N GLY A 161 1.66 -15.38 14.41
CA GLY A 161 1.15 -16.34 13.43
C GLY A 161 -0.39 -16.33 13.32
N GLU A 162 -1.10 -16.12 14.43
CA GLU A 162 -2.56 -16.00 14.45
C GLU A 162 -3.05 -14.78 13.68
N GLN A 163 -2.41 -13.63 13.90
CA GLN A 163 -2.74 -12.40 13.19
C GLN A 163 -2.42 -12.52 11.69
N GLN A 164 -1.27 -13.11 11.36
CA GLN A 164 -0.88 -13.37 9.98
C GLN A 164 -1.91 -14.26 9.29
N SER A 165 -2.27 -15.40 9.90
CA SER A 165 -3.26 -16.34 9.37
C SER A 165 -4.63 -15.67 9.17
N SER A 166 -5.09 -14.87 10.14
CA SER A 166 -6.36 -14.15 10.02
C SER A 166 -6.37 -13.18 8.84
N ILE A 167 -5.28 -12.43 8.63
CA ILE A 167 -5.21 -11.47 7.52
C ILE A 167 -5.07 -12.20 6.19
N VAL A 168 -4.26 -13.26 6.13
CA VAL A 168 -4.13 -14.12 4.95
C VAL A 168 -5.49 -14.68 4.52
N SER A 169 -6.28 -15.18 5.47
CA SER A 169 -7.63 -15.70 5.25
C SER A 169 -8.60 -14.62 4.79
N GLN A 170 -8.56 -13.44 5.44
CA GLN A 170 -9.39 -12.30 5.06
C GLN A 170 -9.09 -11.85 3.63
N CYS A 171 -7.82 -11.53 3.34
CA CYS A 171 -7.42 -11.08 2.01
C CYS A 171 -7.68 -12.15 0.94
N GLY A 172 -7.51 -13.44 1.26
CA GLY A 172 -7.83 -14.53 0.33
C GLY A 172 -9.33 -14.63 0.02
N THR A 173 -10.19 -14.26 0.98
CA THR A 173 -11.64 -14.21 0.77
C THR A 173 -12.05 -12.97 -0.02
N GLU A 174 -11.55 -11.79 0.36
CA GLU A 174 -11.94 -10.51 -0.26
C GLU A 174 -11.44 -10.37 -1.70
N SER A 175 -10.34 -11.03 -2.05
CA SER A 175 -9.81 -11.05 -3.42
C SER A 175 -10.27 -12.25 -4.25
N ASP A 176 -11.10 -13.16 -3.69
CA ASP A 176 -11.44 -14.46 -4.26
C ASP A 176 -10.28 -15.43 -4.53
N TYR A 177 -9.05 -15.05 -4.17
CA TYR A 177 -7.86 -15.88 -4.34
C TYR A 177 -8.00 -17.26 -3.69
N ARG A 178 -8.64 -17.35 -2.51
CA ARG A 178 -8.89 -18.62 -1.81
C ARG A 178 -9.72 -19.61 -2.64
N TRP A 179 -10.57 -19.11 -3.55
CA TRP A 179 -11.46 -19.94 -4.34
C TRP A 179 -10.90 -20.27 -5.72
N LEU A 180 -10.12 -19.34 -6.31
CA LEU A 180 -9.61 -19.48 -7.67
C LEU A 180 -8.25 -20.18 -7.74
N GLU A 181 -7.37 -19.99 -6.74
CA GLU A 181 -6.04 -20.62 -6.72
C GLU A 181 -6.08 -22.16 -6.70
N PRO A 182 -6.94 -22.82 -5.91
CA PRO A 182 -7.03 -24.27 -5.93
C PRO A 182 -7.50 -24.82 -7.29
N LEU A 183 -8.44 -24.12 -7.95
CA LEU A 183 -8.95 -24.52 -9.27
C LEU A 183 -7.85 -24.46 -10.33
N ALA A 184 -7.08 -23.37 -10.35
CA ALA A 184 -5.95 -23.22 -11.26
C ALA A 184 -4.89 -24.32 -11.04
N ASN A 185 -4.57 -24.63 -9.78
CA ASN A 185 -3.59 -25.67 -9.44
C ASN A 185 -4.06 -27.08 -9.88
N ILE A 186 -5.34 -27.42 -9.68
CA ILE A 186 -5.91 -28.69 -10.14
C ILE A 186 -5.82 -28.77 -11.67
N GLN A 187 -6.24 -27.73 -12.38
CA GLN A 187 -6.25 -27.70 -13.85
C GLN A 187 -4.84 -27.79 -14.45
N ALA A 188 -3.85 -27.12 -13.84
CA ALA A 188 -2.45 -27.23 -14.23
C ALA A 188 -1.92 -28.66 -14.06
N SER A 189 -2.28 -29.34 -12.96
CA SER A 189 -1.86 -30.73 -12.71
C SER A 189 -2.45 -31.73 -13.72
N GLU A 190 -3.70 -31.50 -14.16
CA GLU A 190 -4.36 -32.32 -15.18
C GLU A 190 -3.75 -32.13 -16.58
N GLN A 191 -3.32 -30.91 -16.92
CA GLN A 191 -2.62 -30.64 -18.18
C GLN A 191 -1.24 -31.32 -18.22
N SER A 192 -0.48 -31.24 -17.14
CA SER A 192 0.85 -31.89 -17.05
C SER A 192 0.77 -33.42 -17.22
N THR A 193 -0.30 -34.05 -16.71
CA THR A 193 -0.51 -35.50 -16.83
C THR A 193 -0.84 -35.93 -18.26
N LYS A 194 -1.51 -35.07 -19.04
CA LYS A 194 -1.89 -35.37 -20.43
C LYS A 194 -0.74 -35.25 -21.43
N GLU A 195 0.25 -34.40 -21.16
CA GLU A 195 1.43 -34.24 -22.03
C GLU A 195 2.49 -35.34 -21.82
N SER A 196 2.35 -36.15 -20.77
CA SER A 196 3.30 -37.22 -20.43
C SER A 196 2.88 -38.62 -20.94
N GLN A 197 1.79 -38.71 -21.72
CA GLN A 197 1.31 -39.94 -22.38
C GLN A 197 1.52 -39.88 -23.89
#